data_AF-A0A5C3QXC3-F1
#
_entry.id   AF-A0A5C3QXC3-F1
#
_cell.length_a   1.000
_cell.length_b   1.000
_cell.length_c   1.000
_cell.angle_alpha   90.00
_cell.angle_beta   90.00
_cell.angle_gamma   90.00
#
_symmetry.space_group_name_H-M   'P 1'
#
loop_
_entity.id
_entity.type
_entity.pdbx_description
1 polymer ?
#
loop_
_entity_poly.entity_id
_entity_poly.type
_entity_poly.pdbx_seq_one_letter_code
_entity_poly.pdbx_strand_id
1 'polypeptide(L)'
;MSIPPSLSPLVIINATQEDSHTLEIFLDYVCPFSAKMAKAIDGVLSPLLKSETESKFSGRVKVVFRPQVQPWHASSTLTHEAALAMARVSPKYFWPFAQALFEHQEEYFDIPSSNQTPVQIRDSLAKLANEVLKTSDGASFAKKATEEFRDALQLKGSANGGVAVTEDLKYTVKYSRQNGIHVSPTVIWDGIIANEVSSSWGLKEWKDFFAEKVKM
;
A
#
# COMPACT_ATOMS: atom_id res chain seq x y z
N MET A 1 -10.61 6.08 -12.06
CA MET A 1 -10.91 4.70 -11.62
C MET A 1 -11.48 4.70 -10.21
N SER A 2 -12.43 3.79 -9.93
CA SER A 2 -13.15 3.73 -8.66
C SER A 2 -12.48 2.78 -7.67
N ILE A 3 -12.38 3.23 -6.41
CA ILE A 3 -12.01 2.40 -5.26
C ILE A 3 -13.25 2.27 -4.37
N PRO A 4 -13.58 1.09 -3.82
CA PRO A 4 -14.70 0.96 -2.89
C PRO A 4 -14.49 1.86 -1.66
N PRO A 5 -15.56 2.37 -1.03
CA PRO A 5 -15.44 3.20 0.16
C PRO A 5 -14.62 2.55 1.28
N SER A 6 -14.77 1.23 1.49
CA SER A 6 -14.00 0.46 2.49
C SER A 6 -12.49 0.46 2.24
N LEU A 7 -12.06 0.71 1.01
CA LEU A 7 -10.66 0.76 0.59
C LEU A 7 -10.18 2.18 0.28
N SER A 8 -10.99 3.21 0.55
CA SER A 8 -10.59 4.61 0.44
C SER A 8 -9.26 4.96 1.14
N PRO A 9 -8.84 4.31 2.25
CA PRO A 9 -7.53 4.61 2.86
C PRO A 9 -6.34 4.26 1.98
N LEU A 10 -6.53 3.46 0.93
CA LEU A 10 -5.48 3.15 -0.05
C LEU A 10 -5.21 4.32 -1.03
N VAL A 11 -6.00 5.39 -0.98
CA VAL A 11 -5.69 6.65 -1.65
C VAL A 11 -4.69 7.42 -0.78
N ILE A 12 -3.42 7.35 -1.16
CA ILE A 12 -2.30 7.84 -0.34
C ILE A 12 -1.91 9.29 -0.66
N ILE A 13 -2.28 9.77 -1.85
CA ILE A 13 -2.21 11.19 -2.22
C ILE A 13 -3.55 11.56 -2.86
N ASN A 14 -4.25 12.51 -2.28
CA ASN A 14 -5.49 13.04 -2.84
C ASN A 14 -5.18 14.15 -3.85
N ALA A 15 -5.92 14.15 -4.95
CA ALA A 15 -6.06 15.32 -5.79
C ALA A 15 -7.03 16.31 -5.14
N THR A 16 -6.87 17.60 -5.46
CA THR A 16 -7.75 18.68 -5.00
C THR A 16 -8.65 19.23 -6.11
N GLN A 17 -8.38 18.84 -7.36
CA GLN A 17 -9.17 19.24 -8.54
C GLN A 17 -10.14 18.13 -9.00
N GLU A 18 -11.30 18.51 -9.51
CA GLU A 18 -12.35 17.57 -9.95
C GLU A 18 -11.95 16.79 -11.21
N ASP A 19 -11.21 17.42 -12.13
CA ASP A 19 -10.69 16.86 -13.39
C ASP A 19 -9.37 16.09 -13.20
N SER A 20 -9.17 15.50 -12.02
CA SER A 20 -7.89 14.87 -11.67
C SER A 20 -7.64 13.52 -12.34
N HIS A 21 -6.36 13.29 -12.65
CA HIS A 21 -5.83 12.03 -13.13
C HIS A 21 -5.63 11.03 -11.98
N THR A 22 -5.65 9.73 -12.28
CA THR A 22 -5.38 8.67 -11.31
C THR A 22 -4.12 7.88 -11.69
N LEU A 23 -3.14 7.90 -10.79
CA LEU A 23 -1.97 7.04 -10.79
C LEU A 23 -2.20 5.89 -9.81
N GLU A 24 -2.30 4.66 -10.30
CA GLU A 24 -2.39 3.47 -9.44
C GLU A 24 -1.08 2.72 -9.47
N ILE A 25 -0.57 2.36 -8.30
CA ILE A 25 0.73 1.72 -8.14
C ILE A 25 0.52 0.40 -7.41
N PHE A 26 0.74 -0.70 -8.13
CA PHE A 26 0.58 -2.07 -7.65
C PHE A 26 1.86 -2.53 -6.98
N LEU A 27 1.84 -2.71 -5.67
CA LEU A 27 3.02 -2.97 -4.85
C LEU A 27 2.86 -4.23 -4.01
N ASP A 28 3.94 -4.97 -3.85
CA ASP A 28 4.04 -6.15 -3.00
C ASP A 28 5.02 -5.88 -1.85
N TYR A 29 4.58 -6.09 -0.60
CA TYR A 29 5.40 -5.79 0.58
C TYR A 29 6.69 -6.62 0.70
N VAL A 30 6.83 -7.72 -0.03
CA VAL A 30 8.00 -8.60 0.02
C VAL A 30 8.88 -8.43 -1.24
N CYS A 31 8.48 -7.57 -2.17
CA CYS A 31 9.23 -7.25 -3.37
C CYS A 31 10.20 -6.06 -3.15
N PRO A 32 11.52 -6.22 -3.37
CA PRO A 32 12.48 -5.12 -3.18
C PRO A 32 12.29 -3.96 -4.17
N PHE A 33 11.78 -4.22 -5.38
CA PHE A 33 11.44 -3.16 -6.34
C PHE A 33 10.22 -2.36 -5.90
N SER A 34 9.27 -3.00 -5.21
CA SER A 34 8.11 -2.31 -4.64
C SER A 34 8.54 -1.39 -3.49
N ALA A 35 9.50 -1.81 -2.65
CA ALA A 35 10.08 -0.95 -1.62
C ALA A 35 10.78 0.29 -2.21
N LYS A 36 11.49 0.14 -3.33
CA LYS A 36 12.08 1.29 -4.07
C LYS A 36 10.99 2.26 -4.56
N MET A 37 9.92 1.73 -5.15
CA MET A 37 8.79 2.55 -5.61
C MET A 37 8.10 3.26 -4.44
N ALA A 38 7.91 2.60 -3.29
CA ALA A 38 7.36 3.21 -2.09
C ALA A 38 8.21 4.39 -1.58
N LYS A 39 9.54 4.26 -1.62
CA LYS A 39 10.46 5.37 -1.31
C LYS A 39 10.33 6.52 -2.32
N ALA A 40 10.13 6.22 -3.61
CA ALA A 40 9.90 7.23 -4.64
C ALA A 40 8.56 7.96 -4.45
N ILE A 41 7.52 7.27 -3.97
CA ILE A 41 6.22 7.90 -3.66
C ILE A 41 6.43 9.04 -2.65
N ASP A 42 7.16 8.79 -1.58
CA ASP A 42 7.34 9.80 -0.51
C ASP A 42 8.45 10.80 -0.82
N GLY A 43 9.58 10.35 -1.37
CA GLY A 43 10.72 11.21 -1.66
C GLY A 43 10.57 12.05 -2.93
N VAL A 44 9.67 11.67 -3.85
CA VAL A 44 9.52 12.33 -5.15
C VAL A 44 8.07 12.72 -5.43
N LEU A 45 7.15 11.75 -5.48
CA LEU A 45 5.78 12.01 -5.92
C LEU A 45 5.01 12.92 -4.97
N SER A 46 5.07 12.67 -3.66
CA SER A 46 4.36 13.45 -2.65
C SER A 46 4.82 14.92 -2.65
N PRO A 47 6.13 15.25 -2.62
CA PRO A 47 6.62 16.61 -2.80
C PRO A 47 6.20 17.23 -4.13
N LEU A 48 6.31 16.50 -5.25
CA LEU A 48 6.01 17.02 -6.59
C LEU A 48 4.52 17.36 -6.75
N LEU A 49 3.63 16.48 -6.28
CA LEU A 49 2.18 16.60 -6.44
C LEU A 49 1.51 17.51 -5.39
N LYS A 50 2.25 17.88 -4.33
CA LYS A 50 1.80 18.83 -3.29
C LYS A 50 2.52 20.18 -3.37
N SER A 51 3.53 20.31 -4.23
CA SER A 51 4.32 21.54 -4.34
C SER A 51 3.47 22.70 -4.86
N GLU A 52 3.55 23.85 -4.21
CA GLU A 52 2.93 25.09 -4.69
C GLU A 52 3.68 25.69 -5.89
N THR A 53 4.98 25.39 -6.02
CA THR A 53 5.82 25.91 -7.11
C THR A 53 5.72 25.08 -8.39
N GLU A 54 5.26 23.83 -8.30
CA GLU A 54 5.01 22.93 -9.43
C GLU A 54 3.51 22.92 -9.78
N SER A 55 2.94 24.11 -9.93
CA SER A 55 1.48 24.34 -10.10
C SER A 55 0.85 23.56 -11.24
N LYS A 56 1.64 23.12 -12.24
CA LYS A 56 1.16 22.31 -13.37
C LYS A 56 0.60 20.95 -12.94
N PHE A 57 1.15 20.33 -11.89
CA PHE A 57 0.76 18.99 -11.44
C PHE A 57 0.07 19.00 -10.07
N SER A 58 0.30 20.05 -9.29
CA SER A 58 -0.17 20.19 -7.93
C SER A 58 -1.67 20.00 -7.83
N GLY A 59 -2.11 19.03 -7.03
CA GLY A 59 -3.52 18.72 -6.83
C GLY A 59 -4.26 18.12 -8.03
N ARG A 60 -3.58 17.82 -9.15
CA ARG A 60 -4.19 17.25 -10.37
C ARG A 60 -4.05 15.73 -10.48
N VAL A 61 -3.28 15.10 -9.59
CA VAL A 61 -3.03 13.66 -9.62
C VAL A 61 -3.36 13.03 -8.27
N LYS A 62 -4.24 12.05 -8.31
CA LYS A 62 -4.53 11.15 -7.19
C LYS A 62 -3.63 9.93 -7.30
N VAL A 63 -2.98 9.55 -6.20
CA VAL A 63 -2.16 8.33 -6.14
C VAL A 63 -2.84 7.28 -5.27
N VAL A 64 -3.01 6.09 -5.83
CA VAL A 64 -3.65 4.94 -5.18
C VAL A 64 -2.63 3.82 -5.03
N PHE A 65 -2.42 3.37 -3.79
CA PHE A 65 -1.71 2.13 -3.51
C PHE A 65 -2.62 0.94 -3.84
N ARG A 66 -2.13 0.00 -4.64
CA ARG A 66 -2.85 -1.25 -4.94
C ARG A 66 -2.07 -2.44 -4.37
N PRO A 67 -2.61 -3.16 -3.36
CA PRO A 67 -2.05 -4.43 -2.90
C PRO A 67 -1.86 -5.41 -4.06
N GLN A 68 -0.63 -5.87 -4.31
CA GLN A 68 -0.31 -6.86 -5.33
C GLN A 68 0.38 -8.05 -4.68
N VAL A 69 -0.40 -9.00 -4.17
CA VAL A 69 0.14 -10.20 -3.52
C VAL A 69 0.88 -11.06 -4.55
N GLN A 70 2.18 -11.27 -4.35
CA GLN A 70 2.96 -12.21 -5.15
C GLN A 70 3.02 -13.59 -4.50
N PRO A 71 2.49 -14.65 -5.14
CA PRO A 71 2.35 -15.97 -4.51
C PRO A 71 3.67 -16.71 -4.30
N TRP A 72 4.76 -16.28 -4.94
CA TRP A 72 6.10 -16.82 -4.72
C TRP A 72 6.84 -16.15 -3.55
N HIS A 73 6.25 -15.12 -2.92
CA HIS A 73 6.73 -14.55 -1.66
C HIS A 73 5.89 -15.11 -0.52
N ALA A 74 6.43 -16.04 0.26
CA ALA A 74 5.64 -16.90 1.15
C ALA A 74 4.82 -16.12 2.19
N SER A 75 5.36 -15.02 2.70
CA SER A 75 4.74 -14.15 3.70
C SER A 75 3.84 -13.06 3.12
N SER A 76 3.79 -12.88 1.79
CA SER A 76 3.14 -11.73 1.15
C SER A 76 1.65 -11.63 1.48
N THR A 77 0.95 -12.76 1.55
CA THR A 77 -0.47 -12.73 1.94
C THR A 77 -0.66 -12.15 3.34
N LEU A 78 0.21 -12.50 4.30
CA LEU A 78 0.10 -12.07 5.70
C LEU A 78 0.42 -10.58 5.86
N THR A 79 1.42 -10.07 5.15
CA THR A 79 1.78 -8.64 5.18
C THR A 79 0.67 -7.78 4.54
N HIS A 80 0.02 -8.26 3.48
CA HIS A 80 -1.11 -7.56 2.87
C HIS A 80 -2.39 -7.62 3.72
N GLU A 81 -2.68 -8.75 4.39
CA GLU A 81 -3.76 -8.81 5.39
C GLU A 81 -3.52 -7.79 6.50
N ALA A 82 -2.29 -7.69 7.02
CA ALA A 82 -1.93 -6.71 8.03
C ALA A 82 -2.14 -5.27 7.54
N ALA A 83 -1.70 -4.93 6.33
CA ALA A 83 -1.91 -3.60 5.78
C ALA A 83 -3.41 -3.25 5.63
N LEU A 84 -4.23 -4.19 5.17
CA LEU A 84 -5.69 -4.01 5.07
C LEU A 84 -6.36 -3.94 6.45
N ALA A 85 -5.86 -4.70 7.43
CA ALA A 85 -6.32 -4.59 8.82
C ALA A 85 -6.05 -3.18 9.36
N MET A 86 -4.85 -2.63 9.14
CA MET A 86 -4.54 -1.24 9.51
C MET A 86 -5.47 -0.24 8.81
N ALA A 87 -5.68 -0.39 7.49
CA ALA A 87 -6.62 0.44 6.74
C ALA A 87 -8.03 0.43 7.33
N ARG A 88 -8.48 -0.70 7.88
CA ARG A 88 -9.80 -0.84 8.50
C ARG A 88 -9.87 -0.25 9.90
N VAL A 89 -8.94 -0.62 10.79
CA VAL A 89 -9.02 -0.29 12.23
C VAL A 89 -8.50 1.12 12.51
N SER A 90 -7.55 1.59 11.72
CA SER A 90 -6.91 2.89 11.90
C SER A 90 -6.58 3.53 10.53
N PRO A 91 -7.60 3.92 9.73
CA PRO A 91 -7.43 4.37 8.34
C PRO A 91 -6.32 5.40 8.09
N LYS A 92 -6.19 6.39 9.00
CA LYS A 92 -5.16 7.44 8.96
C LYS A 92 -3.73 6.89 8.95
N TYR A 93 -3.55 5.69 9.50
CA TYR A 93 -2.26 5.03 9.70
C TYR A 93 -1.93 3.98 8.63
N PHE A 94 -2.80 3.79 7.65
CA PHE A 94 -2.54 2.86 6.55
C PHE A 94 -1.18 3.13 5.88
N TRP A 95 -0.97 4.36 5.39
CA TRP A 95 0.26 4.68 4.66
C TRP A 95 1.51 4.64 5.55
N PRO A 96 1.53 5.25 6.76
CA PRO A 96 2.65 5.09 7.69
C PRO A 96 2.99 3.62 8.00
N PHE A 97 1.99 2.76 8.16
CA PHE A 97 2.23 1.33 8.40
C PHE A 97 2.71 0.59 7.15
N ALA A 98 2.19 0.93 5.97
CA ALA A 98 2.68 0.40 4.70
C ALA A 98 4.16 0.74 4.48
N GLN A 99 4.58 1.96 4.85
CA GLN A 99 5.99 2.36 4.82
C GLN A 99 6.84 1.54 5.78
N ALA A 100 6.38 1.38 7.03
CA ALA A 100 7.06 0.56 8.02
C ALA A 100 7.23 -0.90 7.54
N LEU A 101 6.22 -1.46 6.85
CA LEU A 101 6.35 -2.79 6.23
C LEU A 101 7.46 -2.84 5.17
N PHE A 102 7.61 -1.79 4.35
CA PHE A 102 8.71 -1.71 3.38
C PHE A 102 10.08 -1.47 4.04
N GLU A 103 10.13 -0.74 5.16
CA GLU A 103 11.36 -0.50 5.93
C GLU A 103 11.85 -1.77 6.63
N HIS A 104 10.92 -2.56 7.18
CA HIS A 104 11.17 -3.85 7.83
C HIS A 104 11.02 -5.04 6.87
N GLN A 105 11.00 -4.79 5.56
CA GLN A 105 10.68 -5.78 4.53
C GLN A 105 11.55 -7.05 4.65
N GLU A 106 12.84 -6.89 4.97
CA GLU A 106 13.78 -8.01 5.03
C GLU A 106 13.38 -9.05 6.08
N GLU A 107 12.69 -8.67 7.16
CA GLU A 107 12.18 -9.58 8.19
C GLU A 107 11.14 -10.57 7.65
N TYR A 108 10.46 -10.20 6.56
CA TYR A 108 9.40 -10.98 5.95
C TYR A 108 9.84 -11.72 4.69
N PHE A 109 11.11 -11.67 4.30
CA PHE A 109 11.63 -12.48 3.20
C PHE A 109 11.53 -13.99 3.49
N ASP A 110 11.64 -14.80 2.42
CA ASP A 110 11.42 -16.25 2.51
C ASP A 110 12.38 -16.95 3.49
N ILE A 111 13.65 -16.55 3.53
CA ILE A 111 14.65 -17.12 4.45
C ILE A 111 14.27 -16.86 5.92
N PRO A 112 14.12 -15.60 6.39
CA PRO A 112 13.79 -15.34 7.80
C PRO A 112 12.41 -15.84 8.21
N SER A 113 11.45 -15.89 7.29
CA SER A 113 10.09 -16.40 7.57
C SER A 113 9.95 -17.92 7.48
N SER A 114 10.94 -18.64 6.94
CA SER A 114 10.87 -20.09 6.65
C SER A 114 10.51 -20.99 7.84
N ASN A 115 10.86 -20.59 9.07
CA ASN A 115 10.60 -21.36 10.29
C ASN A 115 9.48 -20.74 11.16
N GLN A 116 8.78 -19.72 10.65
CA GLN A 116 7.72 -19.05 11.39
C GLN A 116 6.35 -19.61 11.00
N THR A 117 5.50 -19.80 11.99
CA THR A 117 4.07 -20.06 11.78
C THR A 117 3.36 -18.77 11.36
N PRO A 118 2.21 -18.85 10.66
CA PRO A 118 1.40 -17.67 10.35
C PRO A 118 1.01 -16.83 11.58
N VAL A 119 0.82 -17.46 12.74
CA VAL A 119 0.52 -16.77 14.00
C VAL A 119 1.72 -15.95 14.47
N GLN A 120 2.94 -16.51 14.42
CA GLN A 120 4.17 -15.78 14.79
C GLN A 120 4.43 -14.57 13.88
N ILE A 121 4.16 -14.71 12.57
CA ILE A 121 4.27 -13.58 11.62
C ILE A 121 3.21 -12.51 11.93
N ARG A 122 1.95 -12.89 12.19
CA ARG A 122 0.92 -11.93 12.60
C ARG A 122 1.26 -11.24 13.93
N ASP A 123 1.90 -11.94 14.85
CA ASP A 123 2.38 -11.37 16.10
C ASP A 123 3.49 -10.33 15.88
N SER A 124 4.44 -10.56 14.96
CA SER A 124 5.45 -9.56 14.61
C SER A 124 4.83 -8.36 13.90
N LEU A 125 3.91 -8.59 12.96
CA LEU A 125 3.16 -7.53 12.27
C LEU A 125 2.37 -6.65 13.25
N ALA A 126 1.76 -7.24 14.27
CA ALA A 126 1.05 -6.50 15.30
C ALA A 126 2.00 -5.73 16.26
N LYS A 127 3.25 -6.18 16.45
CA LYS A 127 4.26 -5.39 17.17
C LYS A 127 4.66 -4.15 16.35
N LEU A 128 4.92 -4.34 15.06
CA LEU A 128 5.22 -3.24 14.14
C LEU A 128 4.06 -2.23 14.06
N ALA A 129 2.82 -2.71 13.99
CA ALA A 129 1.63 -1.85 14.01
C ALA A 129 1.58 -0.98 15.28
N ASN A 130 1.82 -1.58 16.45
CA ASN A 130 1.87 -0.87 17.72
C ASN A 130 2.99 0.19 17.78
N GLU A 131 4.15 -0.09 17.20
CA GLU A 131 5.25 0.89 17.09
C GLU A 131 4.82 2.10 16.27
N VAL A 132 4.23 1.89 15.09
CA VAL A 132 3.70 2.96 14.23
C VAL A 132 2.59 3.75 14.92
N LEU A 133 1.69 3.09 15.64
CA LEU A 133 0.57 3.77 16.33
C LEU A 133 1.04 4.59 17.54
N LYS A 134 2.08 4.14 18.24
CA LYS A 134 2.63 4.83 19.43
C LYS A 134 3.28 6.17 19.11
N THR A 135 3.91 6.30 17.94
CA THR A 135 4.62 7.54 17.57
C THR A 135 3.69 8.73 17.35
N SER A 136 2.38 8.50 17.25
CA SER A 136 1.46 9.51 16.70
C SER A 136 0.38 9.99 17.66
N ASP A 137 -0.43 9.10 18.25
CA ASP A 137 -1.62 9.48 19.05
C ASP A 137 -1.55 8.99 20.53
N GLY A 138 -0.35 8.58 20.99
CA GLY A 138 -0.09 8.22 22.38
C GLY A 138 -0.45 6.77 22.77
N ALA A 139 0.01 6.36 23.96
CA ALA A 139 0.03 4.95 24.36
C ALA A 139 -1.34 4.28 24.53
N SER A 140 -2.36 5.02 25.01
CA SER A 140 -3.71 4.48 25.22
C SER A 140 -4.39 4.14 23.89
N PHE A 141 -4.31 5.07 22.92
CA PHE A 141 -4.80 4.85 21.57
C PHE A 141 -4.10 3.66 20.91
N ALA A 142 -2.76 3.65 20.94
CA ALA A 142 -1.97 2.61 20.31
C ALA A 142 -2.30 1.21 20.86
N LYS A 143 -2.50 1.09 22.18
CA LYS A 143 -2.93 -0.17 22.80
C LYS A 143 -4.25 -0.66 22.23
N LYS A 144 -5.29 0.18 22.27
CA LYS A 144 -6.63 -0.18 21.78
C LYS A 144 -6.62 -0.54 20.29
N ALA A 145 -6.02 0.30 19.46
CA ALA A 145 -5.95 0.07 18.02
C ALA A 145 -5.14 -1.20 17.66
N THR A 146 -4.10 -1.52 18.44
CA THR A 146 -3.35 -2.78 18.27
C THR A 146 -4.17 -4.01 18.66
N GLU A 147 -5.00 -3.92 19.71
CA GLU A 147 -5.92 -5.00 20.09
C GLU A 147 -6.96 -5.25 18.98
N GLU A 148 -7.54 -4.19 18.42
CA GLU A 148 -8.46 -4.28 17.26
C GLU A 148 -7.77 -4.82 16.01
N PHE A 149 -6.52 -4.41 15.75
CA PHE A 149 -5.69 -4.92 14.66
C PHE A 149 -5.46 -6.43 14.78
N ARG A 150 -5.11 -6.91 15.99
CA ARG A 150 -4.91 -8.35 16.26
C ARG A 150 -6.21 -9.12 16.05
N ASP A 151 -7.32 -8.59 16.55
CA ASP A 151 -8.65 -9.17 16.39
C ASP A 151 -9.02 -9.33 14.91
N ALA A 152 -8.71 -8.31 14.09
CA ALA A 152 -8.97 -8.33 12.65
C ALA A 152 -8.15 -9.38 11.88
N LEU A 153 -6.99 -9.79 12.40
CA LEU A 153 -6.12 -10.81 11.82
C LEU A 153 -6.31 -12.22 12.40
N GLN A 154 -7.21 -12.36 13.39
CA GLN A 154 -7.52 -13.66 13.95
C GLN A 154 -8.41 -14.46 12.98
N LEU A 155 -8.09 -15.75 12.81
CA LEU A 155 -8.96 -16.67 12.09
C LEU A 155 -10.24 -16.89 12.93
N LYS A 156 -11.40 -16.61 12.34
CA LYS A 156 -12.70 -16.72 13.00
C LYS A 156 -13.72 -17.43 12.12
N GLY A 157 -14.76 -17.99 12.73
CA GLY A 157 -15.87 -18.64 12.03
C GLY A 157 -15.54 -20.07 11.61
N SER A 158 -15.67 -20.37 10.31
CA SER A 158 -15.44 -21.72 9.79
C SER A 158 -13.95 -22.02 9.58
N ALA A 159 -13.60 -23.31 9.41
CA ALA A 159 -12.23 -23.74 9.12
C ALA A 159 -11.63 -23.10 7.85
N ASN A 160 -12.47 -22.56 6.95
CA ASN A 160 -12.07 -21.84 5.74
C ASN A 160 -12.62 -20.39 5.71
N GLY A 161 -12.83 -19.79 6.89
CA GLY A 161 -13.43 -18.47 7.03
C GLY A 161 -12.48 -17.30 6.75
N GLY A 162 -11.16 -17.53 6.85
CA GLY A 162 -10.17 -16.47 6.76
C GLY A 162 -10.17 -15.53 7.98
N VAL A 163 -9.70 -14.31 7.77
CA VAL A 163 -9.63 -13.22 8.76
C VAL A 163 -10.64 -12.12 8.40
N ALA A 164 -10.79 -11.10 9.25
CA ALA A 164 -11.82 -10.08 9.04
C ALA A 164 -11.66 -9.33 7.71
N VAL A 165 -10.43 -9.19 7.20
CA VAL A 165 -10.09 -8.48 5.95
C VAL A 165 -9.99 -9.38 4.71
N THR A 166 -10.37 -10.66 4.80
CA THR A 166 -10.24 -11.60 3.67
C THR A 166 -11.04 -11.15 2.44
N GLU A 167 -12.23 -10.58 2.59
CA GLU A 167 -13.01 -10.09 1.44
C GLU A 167 -12.39 -8.85 0.78
N ASP A 168 -11.76 -7.97 1.57
CA ASP A 168 -11.00 -6.84 1.04
C ASP A 168 -9.78 -7.32 0.25
N LEU A 169 -9.06 -8.34 0.76
CA LEU A 169 -7.94 -8.95 0.06
C LEU A 169 -8.37 -9.64 -1.23
N LYS A 170 -9.49 -10.36 -1.22
CA LYS A 170 -10.06 -10.97 -2.44
C LYS A 170 -10.41 -9.90 -3.47
N TYR A 171 -10.94 -8.76 -3.03
CA TYR A 171 -11.26 -7.65 -3.92
C TYR A 171 -9.99 -7.10 -4.60
N THR A 172 -8.92 -6.82 -3.84
CA THR A 172 -7.68 -6.27 -4.41
C THR A 172 -7.04 -7.25 -5.39
N VAL A 173 -6.98 -8.54 -5.03
CA VAL A 173 -6.48 -9.61 -5.91
C VAL A 173 -7.34 -9.75 -7.18
N LYS A 174 -8.67 -9.69 -7.07
CA LYS A 174 -9.58 -9.71 -8.22
C LYS A 174 -9.34 -8.51 -9.13
N TYR A 175 -9.16 -7.32 -8.57
CA TYR A 175 -8.90 -6.11 -9.33
C TYR A 175 -7.56 -6.18 -10.09
N SER A 176 -6.50 -6.66 -9.44
CA SER A 176 -5.21 -6.92 -10.10
C SER A 176 -5.34 -7.90 -11.26
N ARG A 177 -6.03 -9.03 -11.04
CA ARG A 177 -6.26 -10.05 -12.08
C ARG A 177 -7.06 -9.51 -13.26
N GLN A 178 -8.11 -8.72 -13.00
CA GLN A 178 -8.92 -8.10 -14.03
C GLN A 178 -8.10 -7.16 -14.94
N ASN A 179 -7.09 -6.49 -14.39
CA ASN A 179 -6.19 -5.59 -15.12
C ASN A 179 -4.93 -6.29 -15.65
N GLY A 180 -4.82 -7.63 -15.52
CA GLY A 180 -3.66 -8.39 -16.02
C GLY A 180 -2.35 -8.11 -15.28
N ILE A 181 -2.41 -7.65 -14.03
CA ILE A 181 -1.21 -7.30 -13.27
C ILE A 181 -0.48 -8.56 -12.83
N HIS A 182 0.76 -8.69 -13.30
CA HIS A 182 1.62 -9.83 -13.02
C HIS A 182 2.80 -9.46 -12.11
N VAL A 183 3.63 -8.50 -12.53
CA VAL A 183 4.83 -8.09 -11.79
C VAL A 183 4.54 -6.92 -10.85
N SER A 184 5.38 -6.77 -9.83
CA SER A 184 5.35 -5.65 -8.88
C SER A 184 6.72 -4.97 -8.87
N PRO A 185 6.82 -3.63 -8.99
CA PRO A 185 5.70 -2.72 -9.19
C PRO A 185 5.11 -2.82 -10.61
N THR A 186 3.81 -2.53 -10.72
CA THR A 186 3.18 -2.15 -11.99
C THR A 186 2.46 -0.81 -11.77
N VAL A 187 2.50 0.07 -12.76
CA VAL A 187 1.84 1.38 -12.68
C VAL A 187 0.75 1.48 -13.74
N ILE A 188 -0.41 1.99 -13.35
CA ILE A 188 -1.51 2.34 -14.24
C ILE A 188 -1.73 3.84 -14.18
N TRP A 189 -1.83 4.48 -15.36
CA TRP A 189 -2.24 5.86 -15.54
C TRP A 189 -3.60 5.91 -16.23
N ASP A 190 -4.61 6.47 -15.55
CA ASP A 190 -5.98 6.64 -16.07
C ASP A 190 -6.60 5.37 -16.70
N GLY A 191 -6.22 4.20 -16.19
CA GLY A 191 -6.76 2.90 -16.60
C GLY A 191 -5.89 2.14 -17.59
N ILE A 192 -4.78 2.74 -18.04
CA ILE A 192 -3.82 2.13 -18.96
C ILE A 192 -2.51 1.86 -18.24
N ILE A 193 -1.96 0.65 -18.41
CA ILE A 193 -0.64 0.29 -17.88
C ILE A 193 0.43 1.20 -18.49
N ALA A 194 1.20 1.88 -17.63
CA ALA A 194 2.30 2.76 -17.99
C ALA A 194 3.63 1.99 -17.92
N ASN A 195 3.92 1.20 -18.96
CA ASN A 195 5.10 0.31 -19.02
C ASN A 195 6.44 1.05 -18.98
N GLU A 196 6.45 2.34 -19.30
CA GLU A 196 7.63 3.19 -19.22
C GLU A 196 8.11 3.43 -17.78
N VAL A 197 7.21 3.35 -16.79
CA VAL A 197 7.51 3.67 -15.40
C VAL A 197 8.40 2.60 -14.77
N SER A 198 9.49 3.04 -14.15
CA SER A 198 10.43 2.17 -13.42
C SER A 198 10.48 2.54 -11.93
N SER A 199 10.68 1.54 -11.07
CA SER A 199 10.95 1.75 -9.63
C SER A 199 12.19 2.59 -9.34
N SER A 200 13.06 2.77 -10.33
CA SER A 200 14.30 3.54 -10.23
C SER A 200 14.15 4.99 -10.69
N TRP A 201 12.96 5.42 -11.13
CA TRP A 201 12.71 6.79 -11.56
C TRP A 201 12.90 7.78 -10.40
N GLY A 202 13.62 8.87 -10.70
CA GLY A 202 13.80 10.00 -9.81
C GLY A 202 12.92 11.18 -10.19
N LEU A 203 13.25 12.35 -9.67
CA LEU A 203 12.45 13.57 -9.87
C LEU A 203 12.31 13.95 -11.34
N LYS A 204 13.38 13.80 -12.14
CA LYS A 204 13.36 14.20 -13.54
C LYS A 204 12.38 13.36 -14.35
N GLU A 205 12.47 12.03 -14.23
CA GLU A 205 11.62 11.11 -14.99
C GLU A 205 10.14 11.29 -14.65
N TRP A 206 9.82 11.44 -13.35
CA TRP A 206 8.44 11.70 -12.92
C TRP A 206 7.91 13.05 -13.40
N LYS A 207 8.74 14.11 -13.38
CA LYS A 207 8.37 15.42 -13.93
C LYS A 207 8.09 15.34 -15.43
N ASP A 208 8.95 14.67 -16.19
CA ASP A 208 8.80 14.51 -17.64
C ASP A 208 7.51 13.72 -17.95
N PHE A 209 7.26 12.63 -17.22
CA PHE A 209 6.03 11.84 -17.34
C PHE A 209 4.78 12.68 -17.10
N PHE A 210 4.69 13.41 -15.98
CA PHE A 210 3.51 14.25 -15.72
C PHE A 210 3.41 15.42 -16.70
N ALA A 211 4.53 15.98 -17.15
CA ALA A 211 4.53 17.06 -18.14
C ALA A 211 3.87 16.64 -19.46
N GLU A 212 4.03 15.37 -19.86
CA GLU A 212 3.43 14.76 -21.04
C GLU A 212 1.95 14.37 -20.81
N LYS A 213 1.65 13.73 -19.68
CA LYS A 213 0.34 13.12 -19.43
C LYS A 213 -0.70 14.09 -18.84
N VAL A 214 -0.29 15.03 -18.00
CA VAL A 214 -1.16 16.06 -17.42
C VAL A 214 -1.21 17.24 -18.38
N LYS A 215 -2.10 17.13 -19.37
CA LYS A 215 -2.39 18.21 -20.32
C LYS A 215 -3.41 19.17 -19.71
N MET A 216 -3.34 20.44 -20.11
CA MET A 216 -4.37 21.43 -19.76
C MET A 216 -5.61 21.20 -20.61
#